data_AF-A0A6B0GJR1-F1
#
_entry.id   AF-A0A6B0GJR1-F1
#
_cell.length_a   1.000
_cell.length_b   1.000
_cell.length_c   1.000
_cell.angle_alpha   90.00
_cell.angle_beta   90.00
_cell.angle_gamma   90.00
#
_symmetry.space_group_name_H-M   'P 1'
#
loop_
_entity.id
_entity.type
_entity.pdbx_description
1 polymer ?
#
loop_
_entity_poly.entity_id
_entity_poly.type
_entity_poly.pdbx_seq_one_letter_code
_entity_poly.pdbx_strand_id
1 'polypeptide(L)' 'MGEEWWRLVCTQCEFRGRAAERELAERLAAVHADAADHDVDIVAPDE' A
#
# COMPACT_ATOMS: atom_id res chain seq x y z
N MET A 1 4.08 -18.55 12.62
CA MET A 1 4.70 -17.87 11.48
C MET A 1 3.93 -16.58 11.32
N GLY A 2 4.52 -15.45 11.71
CA GLY A 2 3.86 -14.15 11.58
C GLY A 2 3.72 -13.84 10.10
N GLU A 3 2.53 -13.47 9.70
CA GLU A 3 2.25 -13.03 8.34
C GLU A 3 2.87 -11.64 8.17
N GLU A 4 4.03 -11.54 7.52
CA GLU A 4 4.73 -10.28 7.22
C GLU A 4 4.16 -9.67 5.91
N TRP A 5 3.17 -8.78 6.01
CA TRP A 5 2.54 -8.12 4.87
C TRP A 5 2.55 -6.59 5.02
N TRP A 6 2.91 -5.90 3.95
CA TRP A 6 2.84 -4.45 3.82
C TRP A 6 1.41 -4.01 3.58
N ARG A 7 0.98 -2.96 4.29
CA ARG A 7 -0.37 -2.41 4.17
C ARG A 7 -0.34 -1.16 3.31
N LEU A 8 -1.29 -1.04 2.39
CA LEU A 8 -1.49 0.14 1.58
C LEU A 8 -2.76 0.85 2.03
N VAL A 9 -2.69 2.15 2.31
CA VAL A 9 -3.84 2.93 2.76
C VAL A 9 -3.91 4.23 1.98
N CYS A 10 -5.03 4.47 1.31
CA CYS A 10 -5.36 5.78 0.75
C CYS A 10 -6.55 6.35 1.52
N THR A 11 -6.37 7.49 2.17
CA THR A 11 -7.42 8.16 2.94
C THR A 11 -8.38 8.95 2.05
N GLN A 12 -7.97 9.30 0.83
CA GLN A 12 -8.78 10.08 -0.11
C GLN A 12 -9.91 9.25 -0.76
N CYS A 13 -9.65 7.98 -1.07
CA CYS A 13 -10.60 7.09 -1.73
C CYS A 13 -11.00 5.87 -0.87
N GLU A 14 -10.65 5.88 0.42
CA GLU A 14 -10.88 4.80 1.38
C GLU A 14 -10.30 3.43 0.96
N PHE A 15 -9.33 3.43 0.04
CA PHE A 15 -8.68 2.21 -0.44
C PHE A 15 -7.77 1.61 0.64
N ARG A 16 -7.86 0.28 0.77
CA ARG A 16 -7.01 -0.51 1.67
C ARG A 16 -6.53 -1.77 0.95
N GLY A 17 -5.21 -1.89 0.79
CA GLY A 17 -4.55 -3.01 0.12
C GLY A 17 -3.55 -3.72 1.04
N ARG A 18 -3.10 -4.90 0.60
CA ARG A 18 -2.01 -5.65 1.22
C ARG A 18 -1.07 -6.19 0.15
N ALA A 19 0.22 -6.18 0.44
CA ALA A 19 1.25 -6.76 -0.41
C ALA A 19 2.21 -7.60 0.44
N ALA A 20 2.64 -8.75 -0.09
CA ALA A 20 3.60 -9.61 0.60
C ALA A 20 5.01 -9.01 0.64
N GLU A 21 5.35 -8.16 -0.34
CA GLU A 21 6.68 -7.58 -0.51
C GLU A 21 6.60 -6.06 -0.60
N ARG A 22 7.64 -5.38 -0.10
CA ARG A 22 7.73 -3.91 -0.13
C ARG A 22 7.70 -3.37 -1.57
N GLU A 23 8.47 -3.99 -2.46
CA GLU A 23 8.55 -3.55 -3.86
C GLU A 23 7.17 -3.62 -4.54
N LEU A 24 6.38 -4.66 -4.24
CA LEU A 24 5.02 -4.78 -4.74
C LEU A 24 4.11 -3.68 -4.16
N ALA A 25 4.25 -3.35 -2.88
CA ALA A 25 3.52 -2.24 -2.26
C ALA A 25 3.87 -0.90 -2.93
N GLU A 26 5.16 -0.64 -3.18
CA GLU A 26 5.64 0.59 -3.84
C GLU A 26 5.10 0.71 -5.27
N ARG A 27 5.08 -0.40 -6.03
CA ARG A 27 4.51 -0.42 -7.38
C ARG A 27 3.00 -0.19 -7.38
N LEU A 28 2.27 -0.78 -6.43
CA LEU A 28 0.83 -0.59 -6.30
C LEU A 28 0.49 0.85 -5.90
N ALA A 29 1.26 1.45 -4.98
CA ALA A 29 1.12 2.85 -4.61
C ALA A 29 1.35 3.79 -5.81
N ALA A 30 2.41 3.55 -6.58
CA ALA A 30 2.71 4.34 -7.78
C ALA A 30 1.61 4.25 -8.83
N VAL A 31 1.08 3.04 -9.11
CA VAL A 31 -0.04 2.84 -10.04
C VAL A 31 -1.31 3.53 -9.52
N HIS A 32 -1.57 3.48 -8.22
CA HIS A 32 -2.72 4.17 -7.63
C HIS A 32 -2.59 5.69 -7.75
N ALA A 33 -1.40 6.24 -7.47
CA ALA A 33 -1.14 7.67 -7.60
C ALA A 33 -1.32 8.15 -9.04
N ASP A 34 -0.83 7.40 -10.03
CA ASP A 34 -1.01 7.72 -11.45
C ASP A 34 -2.49 7.66 -11.88
N ALA A 35 -3.24 6.66 -11.41
CA ALA A 35 -4.62 6.45 -11.83
C ALA A 35 -5.63 7.36 -11.11
N ALA A 36 -5.38 7.68 -9.84
CA ALA A 36 -6.34 8.36 -8.96
C ALA A 36 -5.88 9.77 -8.53
N ASP A 37 -4.67 10.20 -8.88
CA ASP A 37 -4.05 11.46 -8.44
C ASP A 37 -3.98 11.59 -6.91
N HIS A 38 -3.92 10.45 -6.21
CA HIS A 38 -3.95 10.36 -4.75
C HIS A 38 -2.74 9.57 -4.25
N ASP A 39 -2.14 10.04 -3.16
CA ASP A 39 -1.03 9.33 -2.55
C ASP A 39 -1.50 8.15 -1.69
N VAL A 40 -0.66 7.13 -1.57
CA VAL A 40 -0.97 5.90 -0.82
C VAL A 40 0.12 5.66 0.20
N ASP A 41 -0.26 5.69 1.48
CA ASP A 41 0.63 5.35 2.58
C ASP A 41 0.94 3.86 2.57
N ILE A 42 2.23 3.54 2.69
CA ILE A 42 2.75 2.17 2.81
C ILE A 42 3.21 1.95 4.25
N VAL A 43 2.53 1.08 4.97
CA VAL A 43 2.78 0.76 6.38
C VAL A 43 3.47 -0.59 6.49
N ALA A 44 4.53 -0.66 7.30
CA ALA A 44 5.27 -1.90 7.53
C ALA A 44 4.42 -2.91 8.36
N PRO A 45 4.68 -4.22 8.22
CA PRO A 45 3.95 -5.25 8.96
C PRO A 45 4.10 -5.21 10.49
N ASP A 46 5.13 -4.54 11.01
CA ASP A 46 5.50 -4.50 12.44
C ASP A 46 5.11 -3.17 13.13
N GLU A 47 4.42 -2.26 12.43
CA GLU A 47 3.92 -0.97 12.97
C GLU A 47 2.46 -1.00 13.45
#